data_AF-A0A7W8BT81-F1
#
_entry.id   AF-A0A7W8BT81-F1
#
_cell.length_a   1.000
_cell.length_b   1.000
_cell.length_c   1.000
_cell.angle_alpha   90.00
_cell.angle_beta   90.00
_cell.angle_gamma   90.00
#
_symmetry.space_group_name_H-M   'P 1'
#
loop_
_entity.id
_entity.type
_entity.pdbx_description
1 polymer ?
#
loop_
_entity_poly.entity_id
_entity_poly.type
_entity_poly.pdbx_seq_one_letter_code
_entity_poly.pdbx_strand_id
1 'polypeptide(L)'
;MVLYPELLEGVLPRGINMPPDVSQERTVKAWDMSDPSICQSEEWRDDMCAKAVAVGSGGYTDLDSQEVVVRLISFDDPTTADAMFEGEGTVGEVGQNPPGDEIDGYEAMSPADGWGGRGFNVRQGAVIAKVEYGWAEDSEVSDRLMDITKMVVERIRQAQSGDNPTASLR
;
A
#
# COMPACT_ATOMS: atom_id res chain seq x y z
N MET A 1 -11.53 -1.98 -13.43
CA MET A 1 -12.71 -1.58 -12.63
C MET A 1 -12.25 -0.61 -11.54
N VAL A 2 -13.08 0.36 -11.15
CA VAL A 2 -12.81 1.27 -10.03
C VAL A 2 -13.06 0.54 -8.70
N LEU A 3 -12.26 0.81 -7.67
CA LEU A 3 -12.48 0.21 -6.35
C LEU A 3 -13.19 1.20 -5.43
N TYR A 4 -14.43 0.88 -5.09
CA TYR A 4 -15.19 1.54 -4.02
C TYR A 4 -14.77 0.99 -2.66
N PRO A 5 -15.13 1.66 -1.53
CA PRO A 5 -14.56 1.37 -0.22
C PRO A 5 -14.58 -0.11 0.19
N GLU A 6 -15.69 -0.83 0.00
CA GLU A 6 -15.80 -2.25 0.38
C GLU A 6 -14.78 -3.14 -0.36
N LEU A 7 -14.57 -2.90 -1.66
CA LEU A 7 -13.60 -3.64 -2.45
C LEU A 7 -12.18 -3.22 -2.09
N LEU A 8 -11.97 -1.93 -1.81
CA LEU A 8 -10.67 -1.39 -1.39
C LEU A 8 -10.23 -1.96 -0.03
N GLU A 9 -11.17 -2.09 0.92
CA GLU A 9 -10.93 -2.72 2.21
C GLU A 9 -10.56 -4.22 2.07
N GLY A 10 -11.15 -4.90 1.08
CA GLY A 10 -10.81 -6.29 0.76
C GLY A 10 -9.37 -6.47 0.27
N VAL A 11 -8.79 -5.46 -0.38
CA VAL A 11 -7.40 -5.49 -0.86
C VAL A 11 -6.40 -5.38 0.29
N LEU A 12 -6.73 -4.61 1.32
CA LEU A 12 -5.82 -4.35 2.44
C LEU A 12 -5.39 -5.65 3.16
N PRO A 13 -4.13 -5.72 3.67
CA PRO A 13 -3.64 -6.93 4.33
C PRO A 13 -4.53 -7.35 5.51
N ARG A 14 -4.78 -8.66 5.62
CA ARG A 14 -5.57 -9.29 6.71
C ARG A 14 -4.72 -10.36 7.38
N GLY A 15 -4.91 -10.59 8.69
CA GLY A 15 -3.93 -11.30 9.52
C GLY A 15 -3.53 -12.70 9.06
N ILE A 16 -4.42 -13.42 8.36
CA ILE A 16 -4.13 -14.75 7.77
C ILE A 16 -3.10 -14.71 6.62
N ASN A 17 -2.81 -13.53 6.08
CA ASN A 17 -2.01 -13.34 4.87
C ASN A 17 -0.71 -12.58 5.12
N MET A 18 -0.43 -12.26 6.38
CA MET A 18 0.77 -11.58 6.85
C MET A 18 1.72 -12.57 7.51
N PRO A 19 3.03 -12.28 7.56
CA PRO A 19 3.96 -13.22 8.12
C PRO A 19 3.87 -13.22 9.65
N PRO A 20 4.20 -14.36 10.30
CA PRO A 20 3.90 -14.59 11.71
C PRO A 20 4.68 -13.69 12.68
N ASP A 21 5.76 -13.07 12.21
CA ASP A 21 6.59 -12.13 12.94
C ASP A 21 5.96 -10.73 13.07
N VAL A 22 5.04 -10.32 12.19
CA VAL A 22 4.20 -9.10 12.36
C VAL A 22 2.74 -9.51 12.58
N SER A 23 2.44 -9.97 13.79
CA SER A 23 1.19 -10.66 14.10
C SER A 23 0.04 -9.75 14.58
N GLN A 24 0.33 -8.50 14.96
CA GLN A 24 -0.70 -7.59 15.49
C GLN A 24 -1.27 -6.71 14.38
N GLU A 25 -2.54 -6.93 14.05
CA GLU A 25 -3.28 -6.10 13.09
C GLU A 25 -3.44 -4.68 13.65
N ARG A 26 -2.94 -3.69 12.90
CA ARG A 26 -3.40 -2.30 13.02
C ARG A 26 -4.72 -2.17 12.28
N THR A 27 -5.60 -1.29 12.77
CA THR A 27 -6.91 -0.97 12.19
C THR A 27 -6.91 -1.02 10.66
N VAL A 28 -7.68 -1.95 10.07
CA VAL A 28 -7.93 -2.03 8.63
C VAL A 28 -9.25 -1.34 8.32
N LYS A 29 -9.21 -0.28 7.51
CA LYS A 29 -10.40 0.50 7.15
C LYS A 29 -10.32 1.06 5.73
N ALA A 30 -11.49 1.26 5.13
CA ALA A 30 -11.63 2.09 3.93
C ALA A 30 -12.78 3.08 4.11
N TRP A 31 -12.68 4.20 3.40
CA TRP A 31 -13.63 5.30 3.42
C TRP A 31 -13.95 5.74 2.01
N ASP A 32 -15.19 6.17 1.78
CA ASP A 32 -15.48 6.97 0.59
C ASP A 32 -14.84 8.35 0.73
N MET A 33 -14.61 9.01 -0.40
CA MET A 33 -14.02 10.35 -0.42
C MET A 33 -15.07 11.46 -0.21
N SER A 34 -16.04 11.20 0.67
CA SER A 34 -17.00 12.23 1.11
C SER A 34 -16.36 13.25 2.07
N ASP A 35 -15.27 12.89 2.74
CA ASP A 35 -14.46 13.76 3.62
C ASP A 35 -12.96 13.71 3.23
N PRO A 36 -12.45 14.75 2.54
CA PRO A 36 -11.04 14.84 2.13
C PRO A 36 -10.04 14.83 3.29
N SER A 37 -10.45 15.18 4.51
CA SER A 37 -9.54 15.20 5.67
C SER A 37 -9.03 13.81 6.05
N ILE A 38 -9.81 12.76 5.76
CA ILE A 38 -9.41 11.37 5.97
C ILE A 38 -8.25 11.03 5.04
N CYS A 39 -8.37 11.39 3.75
CA CYS A 39 -7.32 11.16 2.76
C CYS A 39 -6.01 11.89 3.11
N GLN A 40 -6.10 13.15 3.57
CA GLN A 40 -4.93 13.91 4.01
C GLN A 40 -4.27 13.28 5.25
N SER A 41 -5.08 12.75 6.18
CA SER A 41 -4.55 12.06 7.37
C SER A 41 -3.81 10.76 7.04
N GLU A 42 -4.10 10.18 5.87
CA GLU A 42 -3.40 9.02 5.29
C GLU A 42 -2.22 9.42 4.39
N GLU A 43 -1.71 10.64 4.56
CA GLU A 43 -0.49 11.17 3.92
C GLU A 43 -0.58 11.28 2.39
N TRP A 44 -1.78 11.37 1.84
CA TRP A 44 -1.98 11.67 0.43
C TRP A 44 -1.97 13.18 0.18
N ARG A 45 -1.55 13.55 -1.03
CA ARG A 45 -1.48 14.95 -1.47
C ARG A 45 -2.87 15.52 -1.71
N ASP A 46 -3.03 16.83 -1.50
CA ASP A 46 -4.31 17.53 -1.65
C ASP A 46 -4.96 17.35 -3.03
N ASP A 47 -4.15 17.36 -4.09
CA ASP A 47 -4.60 17.18 -5.47
C ASP A 47 -5.08 15.76 -5.76
N MET A 48 -4.46 14.75 -5.13
CA MET A 48 -4.93 13.36 -5.18
C MET A 48 -6.25 13.22 -4.43
N CYS A 49 -6.35 13.77 -3.21
CA CYS A 49 -7.56 13.72 -2.40
C CYS A 49 -8.75 14.41 -3.07
N ALA A 50 -8.52 15.48 -3.85
CA ALA A 50 -9.57 16.15 -4.60
C ALA A 50 -10.18 15.31 -5.74
N LYS A 51 -9.49 14.26 -6.20
CA LYS A 51 -9.92 13.41 -7.33
C LYS A 51 -10.19 11.96 -6.95
N ALA A 52 -9.85 11.57 -5.74
CA ALA A 52 -10.05 10.20 -5.28
C ALA A 52 -11.53 9.92 -5.01
N VAL A 53 -11.91 8.66 -5.16
CA VAL A 53 -13.26 8.16 -4.84
C VAL A 53 -13.29 7.35 -3.54
N ALA A 54 -12.16 6.74 -3.19
CA ALA A 54 -12.01 5.97 -1.96
C ALA A 54 -10.55 5.96 -1.51
N VAL A 55 -10.36 5.88 -0.19
CA VAL A 55 -9.05 5.64 0.44
C VAL A 55 -9.17 4.49 1.43
N GLY A 56 -8.08 3.75 1.63
CA GLY A 56 -8.03 2.69 2.63
C GLY A 56 -6.65 2.56 3.24
N SER A 57 -6.60 2.20 4.51
CA SER A 57 -5.37 1.99 5.25
C SER A 57 -5.46 0.76 6.13
N GLY A 58 -4.36 0.03 6.21
CA GLY A 58 -4.23 -1.16 7.05
C GLY A 58 -2.76 -1.45 7.29
N GLY A 59 -2.46 -2.12 8.40
CA GLY A 59 -1.07 -2.39 8.75
C GLY A 59 -0.92 -3.48 9.79
N TYR A 60 0.32 -3.91 10.01
CA TYR A 60 0.70 -4.96 10.95
C TYR A 60 1.96 -4.56 11.66
N THR A 61 2.08 -4.93 12.91
CA THR A 61 3.28 -4.67 13.70
C THR A 61 3.48 -5.77 14.73
N ASP A 62 4.69 -5.90 15.24
CA ASP A 62 4.97 -6.63 16.48
C ASP A 62 5.11 -5.70 17.69
N LEU A 63 4.90 -4.39 17.50
CA LEU A 63 5.08 -3.28 18.45
C LEU A 63 6.52 -2.99 18.88
N ASP A 64 7.46 -3.89 18.60
CA ASP A 64 8.79 -3.88 19.19
C ASP A 64 9.89 -3.65 18.14
N SER A 65 9.75 -4.25 16.95
CA SER A 65 10.85 -4.34 15.98
C SER A 65 10.44 -4.04 14.55
N GLN A 66 9.19 -4.28 14.16
CA GLN A 66 8.77 -4.24 12.76
C GLN A 66 7.35 -3.71 12.59
N GLU A 67 7.15 -3.03 11.46
CA GLU A 67 5.84 -2.55 11.03
C GLU A 67 5.69 -2.64 9.51
N VAL A 68 4.49 -3.01 9.06
CA VAL A 68 4.03 -2.91 7.68
C VAL A 68 2.83 -1.99 7.65
N VAL A 69 2.83 -1.01 6.75
CA VAL A 69 1.66 -0.16 6.48
C VAL A 69 1.34 -0.19 5.00
N VAL A 70 0.07 -0.39 4.67
CA VAL A 70 -0.45 -0.32 3.30
C VAL A 70 -1.55 0.74 3.27
N ARG A 71 -1.37 1.74 2.41
CA ARG A 71 -2.38 2.75 2.11
C ARG A 71 -2.75 2.66 0.64
N LEU A 72 -4.03 2.79 0.34
CA LEU A 72 -4.58 2.71 -1.00
C LEU A 72 -5.40 3.97 -1.27
N ILE A 73 -5.33 4.45 -2.51
CA ILE A 73 -6.18 5.53 -3.01
C ILE A 73 -6.70 5.12 -4.39
N SER A 74 -8.02 5.16 -4.56
CA SER A 74 -8.69 4.81 -5.81
C SER A 74 -9.24 6.04 -6.49
N PHE A 75 -9.21 6.05 -7.81
CA PHE A 75 -9.73 7.10 -8.69
C PHE A 75 -10.84 6.54 -9.59
N ASP A 76 -11.60 7.43 -10.24
CA ASP A 76 -12.68 7.07 -11.17
C ASP A 76 -12.19 6.33 -12.44
N ASP A 77 -10.91 6.45 -12.77
CA ASP A 77 -10.35 5.83 -13.95
C ASP A 77 -8.81 5.67 -13.88
N PRO A 78 -8.22 4.75 -14.67
CA PRO A 78 -6.77 4.55 -14.72
C PRO A 78 -5.97 5.76 -15.21
N THR A 79 -6.53 6.61 -16.07
CA THR A 79 -5.84 7.79 -16.60
C THR A 79 -5.66 8.87 -15.52
N THR A 80 -6.63 9.03 -14.64
CA THR A 80 -6.52 9.89 -13.46
C THR A 80 -5.48 9.37 -12.49
N ALA A 81 -5.44 8.05 -12.25
CA ALA A 81 -4.40 7.43 -11.43
C ALA A 81 -3.00 7.59 -12.04
N ASP A 82 -2.87 7.40 -13.36
CA ASP A 82 -1.63 7.60 -14.13
C ASP A 82 -1.11 9.03 -13.98
N ALA A 83 -1.97 10.03 -14.17
CA ALA A 83 -1.60 11.44 -14.02
C ALA A 83 -1.24 11.84 -12.58
N MET A 84 -1.59 11.01 -11.58
CA MET A 84 -1.32 11.26 -10.16
C MET A 84 -0.13 10.48 -9.62
N PHE A 85 0.35 9.48 -10.36
CA PHE A 85 1.50 8.68 -9.97
C PHE A 85 2.76 9.47 -10.28
N GLU A 86 3.62 9.61 -9.29
CA GLU A 86 4.94 10.21 -9.43
C GLU A 86 5.97 9.17 -9.03
N GLY A 87 6.87 8.87 -9.95
CA GLY A 87 7.91 7.86 -9.76
C GLY A 87 8.63 7.54 -11.05
N GLU A 88 9.94 7.29 -10.97
CA GLU A 88 10.76 6.84 -12.11
C GLU A 88 11.35 5.44 -11.90
N GLY A 89 11.17 4.85 -10.69
CA GLY A 89 11.47 3.47 -10.31
C GLY A 89 12.62 2.82 -11.09
N THR A 90 13.84 2.89 -10.59
CA THR A 90 14.98 2.28 -11.28
C THR A 90 15.04 0.77 -11.07
N VAL A 91 15.63 0.03 -12.02
CA VAL A 91 15.84 -1.43 -11.88
C VAL A 91 16.60 -1.80 -10.60
N GLY A 92 17.46 -0.90 -10.09
CA GLY A 92 18.16 -1.10 -8.82
C GLY A 92 17.24 -1.03 -7.60
N GLU A 93 16.16 -0.24 -7.67
CA GLU A 93 15.20 -0.02 -6.59
C GLU A 93 14.07 -1.06 -6.61
N VAL A 94 13.56 -1.39 -7.80
CA VAL A 94 12.33 -2.20 -7.95
C VAL A 94 12.57 -3.57 -8.57
N GLY A 95 13.80 -3.85 -9.01
CA GLY A 95 14.17 -5.11 -9.67
C GLY A 95 13.74 -5.20 -11.14
N GLN A 96 13.89 -6.40 -11.73
CA GLN A 96 13.45 -6.67 -13.10
C GLN A 96 12.00 -7.16 -13.10
N ASN A 97 11.16 -6.58 -13.97
CA ASN A 97 9.72 -6.86 -14.07
C ASN A 97 8.96 -6.67 -12.74
N PRO A 98 8.95 -5.44 -12.20
CA PRO A 98 8.25 -5.18 -10.95
C PRO A 98 6.73 -5.41 -11.06
N PRO A 99 6.03 -5.64 -9.93
CA PRO A 99 4.58 -5.74 -9.92
C PRO A 99 3.92 -4.38 -10.21
N GLY A 100 2.66 -4.42 -10.62
CA GLY A 100 1.89 -3.23 -10.97
C GLY A 100 2.03 -2.85 -12.44
N ASP A 101 1.40 -1.73 -12.80
CA ASP A 101 1.62 -1.06 -14.09
C ASP A 101 2.86 -0.16 -13.99
N GLU A 102 3.01 0.52 -12.86
CA GLU A 102 4.17 1.35 -12.48
C GLU A 102 4.49 1.19 -11.01
N ILE A 103 5.76 1.37 -10.64
CA ILE A 103 6.28 1.25 -9.28
C ILE A 103 7.42 2.23 -9.07
N ASP A 104 7.58 2.70 -7.84
CA ASP A 104 8.67 3.59 -7.44
C ASP A 104 9.08 3.29 -6.00
N GLY A 105 10.38 3.15 -5.77
CA GLY A 105 10.95 2.84 -4.46
C GLY A 105 11.46 4.08 -3.76
N TYR A 106 11.24 4.18 -2.45
CA TYR A 106 11.72 5.31 -1.66
C TYR A 106 12.14 4.88 -0.25
N GLU A 107 12.96 5.70 0.40
CA GLU A 107 13.25 5.55 1.82
C GLU A 107 12.08 6.12 2.63
N ALA A 108 11.43 5.27 3.43
CA ALA A 108 10.33 5.69 4.28
C ALA A 108 10.92 6.26 5.57
N MET A 109 10.67 7.54 5.84
CA MET A 109 11.03 8.14 7.13
C MET A 109 10.06 7.63 8.19
N SER A 110 10.57 6.94 9.21
CA SER A 110 9.76 6.52 10.35
C SER A 110 9.53 7.69 11.31
N PRO A 111 8.32 7.86 11.88
CA PRO A 111 8.03 8.92 12.83
C PRO A 111 8.69 8.73 14.22
N ALA A 112 9.29 7.57 14.50
CA ALA A 112 9.95 7.27 15.77
C ALA A 112 11.48 7.36 15.65
N ASP A 113 12.13 8.06 16.60
CA ASP A 113 13.60 8.09 16.70
C ASP A 113 14.16 6.66 16.76
N GLY A 114 15.16 6.37 15.92
CA GLY A 114 15.81 5.05 15.85
C GLY A 114 15.12 4.02 14.94
N TRP A 115 14.11 4.39 14.16
CA TRP A 115 13.50 3.49 13.18
C TRP A 115 13.95 3.82 11.75
N GLY A 116 14.29 2.79 10.99
CA GLY A 116 14.47 2.86 9.54
C GLY A 116 13.21 2.42 8.80
N GLY A 117 13.15 2.69 7.51
CA GLY A 117 12.04 2.22 6.68
C GLY A 117 12.30 2.34 5.18
N ARG A 118 11.55 1.55 4.41
CA ARG A 118 11.48 1.61 2.94
C ARG A 118 10.04 1.48 2.50
N GLY A 119 9.72 2.08 1.36
CA GLY A 119 8.40 1.97 0.77
C GLY A 119 8.43 1.82 -0.74
N PHE A 120 7.32 1.32 -1.27
CA PHE A 120 6.99 1.36 -2.69
C PHE A 120 5.68 2.10 -2.88
N ASN A 121 5.68 3.06 -3.82
CA ASN A 121 4.46 3.49 -4.47
C ASN A 121 4.23 2.58 -5.67
N VAL A 122 3.01 2.08 -5.85
CA VAL A 122 2.62 1.24 -7.00
C VAL A 122 1.31 1.72 -7.58
N ARG A 123 1.26 1.86 -8.90
CA ARG A 123 0.02 2.04 -9.66
C ARG A 123 -0.45 0.71 -10.22
N GLN A 124 -1.73 0.39 -10.06
CA GLN A 124 -2.38 -0.72 -10.74
C GLN A 124 -3.80 -0.32 -11.17
N GLY A 125 -4.01 -0.13 -12.47
CA GLY A 125 -5.27 0.36 -13.00
C GLY A 125 -5.61 1.74 -12.41
N ALA A 126 -6.78 1.85 -11.78
CA ALA A 126 -7.28 3.08 -11.17
C ALA A 126 -6.87 3.27 -9.70
N VAL A 127 -5.93 2.48 -9.18
CA VAL A 127 -5.53 2.48 -7.76
C VAL A 127 -4.03 2.77 -7.66
N ILE A 128 -3.66 3.62 -6.71
CA ILE A 128 -2.29 3.78 -6.24
C ILE A 128 -2.20 3.19 -4.83
N ALA A 129 -1.18 2.39 -4.61
CA ALA A 129 -0.84 1.79 -3.33
C ALA A 129 0.47 2.35 -2.82
N LYS A 130 0.52 2.70 -1.54
CA LYS A 130 1.73 3.01 -0.78
C LYS A 130 1.96 1.85 0.19
N VAL A 131 3.03 1.09 -0.03
CA VAL A 131 3.38 -0.08 0.79
C VAL A 131 4.68 0.24 1.51
N GLU A 132 4.66 0.28 2.83
CA GLU A 132 5.80 0.68 3.66
C GLU A 132 6.14 -0.43 4.64
N TYR A 133 7.44 -0.63 4.84
CA TYR A 133 7.98 -1.52 5.85
C TYR A 133 9.00 -0.75 6.68
N GLY A 134 8.75 -0.70 7.98
CA GLY A 134 9.60 -0.06 8.98
C GLY A 134 10.21 -1.08 9.93
N TRP A 135 11.38 -0.76 10.47
CA TRP A 135 12.08 -1.58 11.44
C TRP A 135 12.84 -0.74 12.47
N ALA A 136 12.95 -1.25 13.70
CA ALA A 136 13.75 -0.64 14.75
C ALA A 136 15.26 -0.82 14.50
N GLU A 137 16.07 0.07 15.07
CA GLU A 137 17.54 -0.04 15.12
C GLU A 137 17.95 -1.46 15.57
N ASP A 138 18.95 -2.04 14.92
CA ASP A 138 19.47 -3.40 15.17
C ASP A 138 18.54 -4.60 14.85
N SER A 139 17.36 -4.36 14.28
CA SER A 139 16.47 -5.45 13.83
C SER A 139 17.01 -6.13 12.56
N GLU A 140 16.82 -7.44 12.45
CA GLU A 140 17.10 -8.16 11.19
C GLU A 140 16.06 -7.76 10.13
N VAL A 141 16.49 -6.96 9.16
CA VAL A 141 15.61 -6.46 8.10
C VAL A 141 15.39 -7.54 7.05
N SER A 142 14.20 -8.13 7.03
CA SER A 142 13.82 -9.05 5.96
C SER A 142 13.48 -8.27 4.69
N ASP A 143 13.97 -8.73 3.53
CA ASP A 143 13.65 -8.12 2.22
C ASP A 143 12.25 -8.56 1.72
N ARG A 144 11.22 -8.31 2.54
CA ARG A 144 9.84 -8.73 2.26
C ARG A 144 8.97 -7.66 1.66
N LEU A 145 9.46 -6.42 1.62
CA LEU A 145 8.71 -5.28 1.10
C LEU A 145 8.21 -5.55 -0.32
N MET A 146 9.05 -6.13 -1.18
CA MET A 146 8.68 -6.49 -2.55
C MET A 146 7.61 -7.60 -2.60
N ASP A 147 7.66 -8.58 -1.70
CA ASP A 147 6.67 -9.67 -1.66
C ASP A 147 5.30 -9.20 -1.13
N ILE A 148 5.29 -8.32 -0.13
CA ILE A 148 4.08 -7.62 0.33
C ILE A 148 3.50 -6.80 -0.82
N THR A 149 4.36 -6.09 -1.56
CA THR A 149 3.93 -5.27 -2.70
C THR A 149 3.32 -6.13 -3.81
N LYS A 150 3.93 -7.26 -4.16
CA LYS A 150 3.35 -8.22 -5.13
C LYS A 150 1.99 -8.74 -4.66
N MET A 151 1.86 -9.09 -3.38
CA MET A 151 0.59 -9.54 -2.80
C MET A 151 -0.49 -8.45 -2.94
N VAL A 152 -0.17 -7.20 -2.57
CA VAL A 152 -1.10 -6.07 -2.69
C VAL A 152 -1.54 -5.86 -4.14
N VAL A 153 -0.60 -5.86 -5.09
CA VAL A 153 -0.92 -5.75 -6.53
C VAL A 153 -1.84 -6.85 -7.00
N GLU A 154 -1.55 -8.11 -6.64
CA GLU A 154 -2.38 -9.24 -7.04
C GLU A 154 -3.80 -9.12 -6.48
N ARG A 155 -3.94 -8.63 -5.25
CA ARG A 155 -5.25 -8.33 -4.67
C ARG A 155 -5.99 -7.21 -5.37
N ILE A 156 -5.29 -6.14 -5.78
CA ILE A 156 -5.90 -5.09 -6.59
C ILE A 156 -6.41 -5.69 -7.90
N ARG A 157 -5.62 -6.54 -8.57
CA ARG A 157 -6.04 -7.21 -9.82
C ARG A 157 -7.28 -8.08 -9.62
N GLN A 158 -7.30 -8.90 -8.56
CA GLN A 158 -8.45 -9.72 -8.18
C GLN A 158 -9.70 -8.86 -7.92
N ALA A 159 -9.56 -7.81 -7.10
CA ALA A 159 -10.66 -6.88 -6.85
C ALA A 159 -11.17 -6.25 -8.16
N GLN A 160 -10.26 -5.84 -9.05
CA GLN A 160 -10.61 -5.19 -10.31
C GLN A 160 -11.21 -6.13 -11.36
N SER A 161 -10.96 -7.45 -11.27
CA SER A 161 -11.63 -8.48 -12.08
C SER A 161 -13.00 -8.89 -11.53
N GLY A 162 -13.37 -8.43 -10.33
CA GLY A 162 -14.61 -8.81 -9.65
C GLY A 162 -14.47 -10.05 -8.77
N ASP A 163 -13.24 -10.52 -8.55
CA ASP A 163 -12.93 -11.63 -7.67
C ASP A 163 -12.70 -11.14 -6.22
N ASN A 164 -12.91 -12.05 -5.25
CA ASN A 164 -12.55 -11.76 -3.86
C ASN A 164 -11.02 -11.74 -3.71
N PRO A 165 -10.44 -10.69 -3.11
CA PRO A 165 -8.99 -10.66 -2.91
C PRO A 165 -8.53 -11.71 -1.89
N THR A 166 -7.70 -12.66 -2.32
CA THR A 166 -7.22 -13.78 -1.49
C THR A 166 -5.72 -14.02 -1.58
N ALA A 167 -4.97 -13.25 -2.37
CA ALA A 167 -3.53 -13.44 -2.45
C ALA A 167 -2.87 -13.26 -1.07
N SER A 168 -1.91 -14.13 -0.76
CA SER A 168 -1.15 -14.16 0.48
C SER A 168 0.34 -14.08 0.19
N LEU A 169 1.13 -13.76 1.22
CA LEU A 169 2.58 -13.99 1.17
C LEU A 169 2.86 -15.48 0.96
N ARG A 170 3.91 -15.79 0.19
CA ARG A 170 4.38 -17.16 -0.07
C ARG A 170 5.61 -17.48 0.76
#